data_AF-A0A7X6JNN9-F1
#
_entry.id   AF-A0A7X6JNN9-F1
#
_cell.length_a   1.000
_cell.length_b   1.000
_cell.length_c   1.000
_cell.angle_alpha   90.00
_cell.angle_beta   90.00
_cell.angle_gamma   90.00
#
_symmetry.space_group_name_H-M   'P 1'
#
loop_
_entity.id
_entity.type
_entity.pdbx_description
1 polymer ?
#
loop_
_entity_poly.entity_id
_entity_poly.type
_entity_poly.pdbx_seq_one_letter_code
_entity_poly.pdbx_strand_id
1 'polypeptide(L)' 'PLMAGFSDNAMVALMADSTAVTTQKMGRGVVIGFTDNTQFRGYWYGTNKMMANAIYQSHFIR' A
#
# COMPACT_ATOMS: atom_id res chain seq x y z
N PRO A 1 -12.59 -0.23 16.18
CA PRO A 1 -12.02 -1.60 16.24
C PRO A 1 -12.93 -2.53 17.05
N LEU A 2 -13.28 -3.69 16.47
CA LEU A 2 -13.80 -4.79 17.29
C LEU A 2 -12.62 -5.44 18.04
N MET A 3 -12.94 -6.26 19.04
CA MET A 3 -11.97 -6.85 19.97
C MET A 3 -10.70 -7.38 19.27
N ALA A 4 -9.54 -7.08 19.86
CA ALA A 4 -8.22 -7.56 19.43
C ALA A 4 -7.68 -7.06 18.07
N GLY A 5 -8.20 -5.96 17.52
CA GLY A 5 -7.60 -5.31 16.34
C GLY A 5 -8.14 -5.81 14.99
N PHE A 6 -9.22 -6.59 15.01
CA PHE A 6 -9.96 -6.92 13.80
C PHE A 6 -10.84 -5.73 13.36
N SER A 7 -10.91 -5.55 12.04
CA SER A 7 -11.83 -4.60 11.41
C SER A 7 -13.28 -5.07 11.58
N ASP A 8 -14.18 -4.13 11.78
CA ASP A 8 -15.62 -4.39 11.78
C ASP A 8 -16.09 -4.85 10.40
N ASN A 9 -17.09 -5.73 10.33
CA ASN A 9 -17.63 -6.24 9.06
C ASN A 9 -18.10 -5.12 8.12
N ALA A 10 -18.69 -4.04 8.66
CA ALA A 10 -19.08 -2.88 7.87
C ALA A 10 -17.86 -2.16 7.26
N MET A 11 -16.76 -2.10 8.00
CA MET A 11 -15.51 -1.50 7.52
C MET A 11 -14.83 -2.37 6.47
N VAL A 12 -14.84 -3.70 6.66
CA VAL A 12 -14.35 -4.65 5.65
C VAL A 12 -15.11 -4.51 4.34
N ALA A 13 -16.45 -4.43 4.41
CA ALA A 13 -17.28 -4.24 3.22
C ALA A 13 -16.98 -2.90 2.52
N LEU A 14 -16.77 -1.82 3.27
CA LEU A 14 -16.41 -0.52 2.72
C LEU A 14 -15.02 -0.53 2.03
N MET A 15 -14.06 -1.23 2.61
CA MET A 15 -12.68 -1.26 2.13
C MET A 15 -12.46 -2.25 0.96
N ALA A 16 -13.36 -3.21 0.76
CA ALA A 16 -13.18 -4.32 -0.17
C ALA A 16 -12.87 -3.87 -1.62
N ASP A 17 -13.51 -2.80 -2.09
CA ASP A 17 -13.32 -2.25 -3.44
C ASP A 17 -12.46 -0.97 -3.45
N SER A 18 -11.81 -0.65 -2.33
CA SER A 18 -10.91 0.50 -2.25
C SER A 18 -9.55 0.19 -2.87
N THR A 19 -8.93 1.20 -3.49
CA THR A 19 -7.59 1.04 -4.07
C THR A 19 -6.56 0.96 -2.95
N ALA A 20 -5.74 -0.09 -2.91
CA ALA A 20 -4.65 -0.22 -1.94
C ALA A 20 -3.33 0.43 -2.40
N VAL A 21 -3.03 0.34 -3.70
CA VAL A 21 -1.85 0.90 -4.35
C VAL A 21 -2.25 1.46 -5.71
N THR A 22 -1.77 2.65 -6.04
CA THR A 22 -1.95 3.26 -7.36
C THR A 22 -0.61 3.67 -7.95
N THR A 23 -0.49 3.61 -9.27
CA THR A 23 0.73 3.97 -9.99
C THR A 23 0.38 4.79 -11.21
N GLN A 24 1.07 5.90 -11.43
CA GLN A 24 0.88 6.76 -12.60
C GLN A 24 2.22 7.24 -13.13
N LYS A 25 2.45 7.09 -14.43
CA LYS A 25 3.60 7.73 -15.08
C LYS A 25 3.41 9.24 -15.16
N MET A 26 4.49 9.97 -14.90
CA MET A 26 4.51 11.42 -15.04
C MET A 26 5.86 11.84 -15.64
N GLY A 27 5.83 12.23 -16.92
CA GLY A 27 7.03 12.56 -17.69
C GLY A 27 8.02 11.40 -17.72
N ARG A 28 9.23 11.62 -17.18
CA ARG A 28 10.30 10.61 -17.12
C ARG A 28 10.29 9.77 -15.84
N GLY A 29 9.32 9.99 -14.95
CA GLY A 29 9.21 9.29 -13.67
C GLY A 29 7.86 8.59 -13.48
N VAL A 30 7.67 8.04 -12.29
CA VAL A 30 6.43 7.41 -11.86
C VAL A 30 6.06 7.87 -10.45
N VAL A 31 4.78 8.13 -10.25
CA VAL A 31 4.17 8.42 -8.97
C VAL A 31 3.54 7.12 -8.47
N ILE A 32 3.89 6.69 -7.25
CA ILE A 32 3.39 5.48 -6.62
C ILE A 32 2.75 5.89 -5.29
N GLY A 33 1.45 5.63 -5.14
CA GLY A 33 0.67 5.94 -3.94
C GLY A 33 0.27 4.68 -3.19
N PHE A 34 0.40 4.70 -1.87
CA PHE A 34 -0.08 3.66 -0.97
C PHE A 34 -1.18 4.25 -0.09
N THR A 35 -2.28 3.51 0.09
CA THR A 35 -3.41 3.96 0.92
C THR A 35 -3.10 3.85 2.41
N ASP A 36 -2.16 2.98 2.80
CA ASP A 36 -1.74 2.79 4.18
C ASP A 36 -0.20 2.84 4.32
N ASN A 37 0.28 2.95 5.55
CA ASN A 37 1.69 3.03 5.88
C ASN A 37 2.36 1.65 5.82
N THR A 38 3.08 1.41 4.72
CA THR A 38 3.85 0.18 4.51
C THR A 38 5.01 -0.02 5.50
N GLN A 39 5.41 1.02 6.24
CA GLN A 39 6.49 1.03 7.23
C GLN A 39 5.99 1.05 8.68
N PHE A 40 4.69 0.85 8.95
CA PHE A 40 4.15 1.02 10.30
C PHE A 40 4.89 0.16 11.33
N ARG A 41 5.64 0.86 12.21
CA ARG A 41 6.49 0.29 13.27
C ARG A 41 7.57 -0.70 12.80
N GLY A 42 7.85 -0.79 11.50
CA GLY A 42 8.93 -1.62 10.95
C GLY A 42 8.83 -3.13 11.18
N TYR A 43 7.75 -3.62 11.83
CA TYR A 43 7.60 -5.04 12.19
C TYR A 43 7.29 -5.94 10.99
N TRP A 44 6.68 -5.40 9.94
CA TRP A 44 6.17 -6.19 8.82
C TRP A 44 7.17 -6.22 7.66
N TYR A 45 8.01 -7.25 7.62
CA TYR A 45 9.02 -7.42 6.56
C TYR A 45 8.40 -7.46 5.14
N GLY A 46 7.20 -8.02 5.02
CA GLY A 46 6.46 -8.10 3.75
C GLY A 46 6.11 -6.73 3.18
N THR A 47 5.58 -5.83 3.99
CA THR A 47 5.18 -4.48 3.53
C THR A 47 6.40 -3.57 3.33
N ASN A 48 7.50 -3.81 4.05
CA ASN A 48 8.78 -3.12 3.79
C ASN A 48 9.32 -3.37 2.38
N LYS A 49 9.12 -4.58 1.86
CA LYS A 49 9.50 -4.90 0.48
C LYS A 49 8.73 -4.07 -0.55
N MET A 50 7.48 -3.70 -0.28
CA MET A 50 6.70 -2.86 -1.19
C MET A 50 7.33 -1.47 -1.36
N MET A 51 7.77 -0.84 -0.25
CA MET A 51 8.48 0.44 -0.29
C MET A 51 9.82 0.31 -1.01
N ALA A 52 10.60 -0.72 -0.71
CA ALA A 52 11.87 -0.97 -1.39
C ALA A 52 11.69 -1.14 -2.91
N ASN A 53 10.67 -1.90 -3.34
CA ASN A 53 10.36 -2.08 -4.75
C ASN A 53 9.91 -0.75 -5.41
N ALA A 54 9.11 0.06 -4.71
CA ALA A 54 8.71 1.38 -5.21
C ALA A 54 9.92 2.30 -5.46
N ILE A 55 10.99 2.18 -4.67
CA ILE A 55 12.21 2.98 -4.84
C ILE A 55 13.11 2.37 -5.94
N TYR A 56 13.45 1.08 -5.83
CA TYR A 56 14.50 0.47 -6.64
C TYR A 56 14.01 -0.21 -7.92
N GLN A 57 12.74 -0.61 -7.97
CA GLN A 57 12.15 -1.39 -9.07
C GLN A 57 11.06 -0.62 -9.84
N SER A 58 10.82 0.65 -9.52
CA SER A 58 9.82 1.49 -10.19
C SER A 58 9.97 1.60 -11.70
N HIS A 59 11.19 1.46 -12.22
CA HIS A 59 11.49 1.48 -13.65
C HIS A 59 10.87 0.30 -14.44
N PHE A 60 10.38 -0.75 -13.77
CA PHE A 60 9.62 -1.83 -14.41
C PHE A 60 8.15 -1.47 -14.64
N ILE A 61 7.64 -0.40 -14.03
CA ILE A 61 6.25 0.04 -14.18
C ILE A 61 6.12 0.77 -15.52
N ARG A 62 5.46 0.11 -16.47
CA ARG A 62 5.25 0.55 -17.86
C ARG A 62 3.92 1.24 -18.08
#